data_AF-A0A7Z7VY04-F1
#
_entry.id   AF-A0A7Z7VY04-F1
#
_cell.length_a   1.000
_cell.length_b   1.000
_cell.length_c   1.000
_cell.angle_alpha   90.00
_cell.angle_beta   90.00
_cell.angle_gamma   90.00
#
_symmetry.space_group_name_H-M   'P 1'
#
loop_
_entity.id
_entity.type
_entity.pdbx_description
1 polymer ?
#
loop_
_entity_poly.entity_id
_entity_poly.type
_entity_poly.pdbx_seq_one_letter_code
_entity_poly.pdbx_strand_id
1 'polypeptide(L)'
;MQILKKLLVAAYEQVKNEGYIINNIDATIIAERPKFRPYIDEMRAVIADLFEVAIQQVNVKATTSEKLGFTGRQEGIAAQAIVSLTAQA
;
A
#
# COMPACT_ATOMS: atom_id res chain seq x y z
N MET A 1 -4.45 -17.04 -6.50
CA MET A 1 -3.84 -15.76 -6.07
C MET A 1 -4.85 -14.65 -5.73
N GLN A 2 -6.13 -14.71 -6.15
CA GLN A 2 -7.13 -13.65 -5.85
C GLN A 2 -7.69 -13.64 -4.41
N ILE A 3 -7.62 -14.73 -3.65
CA ILE A 3 -8.29 -14.81 -2.33
C ILE A 3 -7.72 -13.83 -1.31
N LEU A 4 -6.40 -13.61 -1.30
CA LEU A 4 -5.72 -12.81 -0.27
C LEU A 4 -6.06 -11.30 -0.36
N LYS A 5 -6.46 -10.83 -1.54
CA LYS A 5 -6.66 -9.41 -1.85
C LYS A 5 -8.13 -8.98 -1.84
N LYS A 6 -9.05 -9.91 -1.54
CA LYS A 6 -10.51 -9.71 -1.62
C LYS A 6 -11.00 -8.51 -0.83
N LEU A 7 -10.49 -8.31 0.39
CA LEU A 7 -10.91 -7.19 1.25
C LEU A 7 -10.55 -5.83 0.64
N LEU A 8 -9.37 -5.74 0.02
CA LEU A 8 -8.89 -4.52 -0.59
C LEU A 8 -9.70 -4.16 -1.84
N VAL A 9 -10.01 -5.17 -2.66
CA VAL A 9 -10.89 -5.00 -3.83
C VAL A 9 -12.28 -4.55 -3.38
N ALA A 10 -12.88 -5.23 -2.39
CA ALA A 10 -14.20 -4.87 -1.90
C ALA A 10 -14.26 -3.45 -1.32
N ALA A 11 -13.21 -3.00 -0.63
CA ALA A 11 -13.11 -1.62 -0.14
C ALA A 11 -13.04 -0.62 -1.31
N TYR A 12 -12.27 -0.93 -2.37
CA TYR A 12 -12.18 -0.04 -3.53
C TYR A 12 -13.46 -0.02 -4.35
N GLU A 13 -14.20 -1.12 -4.45
CA GLU A 13 -15.54 -1.11 -5.06
C GLU A 13 -16.50 -0.15 -4.35
N GLN A 14 -16.44 -0.06 -3.01
CA GLN A 14 -17.24 0.93 -2.28
C GLN A 14 -16.85 2.36 -2.64
N VAL A 15 -15.55 2.65 -2.76
CA VAL A 15 -15.05 3.96 -3.19
C VAL A 15 -15.55 4.31 -4.60
N LYS A 16 -15.51 3.35 -5.54
CA LYS A 16 -16.01 3.53 -6.91
C LYS A 16 -17.52 3.77 -6.93
N ASN A 17 -18.29 3.03 -6.11
CA ASN A 17 -19.75 3.20 -6.01
C ASN A 17 -20.16 4.59 -5.53
N GLU A 18 -19.32 5.25 -4.73
CA GLU A 18 -19.50 6.64 -4.29
C GLU A 18 -19.02 7.66 -5.33
N GLY A 19 -18.59 7.22 -6.52
CA GLY A 19 -18.18 8.09 -7.62
C GLY A 19 -16.77 8.68 -7.47
N TYR A 20 -15.87 8.00 -6.76
CA TYR A 20 -14.48 8.43 -6.61
C TYR A 20 -13.49 7.51 -7.34
N ILE A 21 -12.40 8.10 -7.80
CA ILE A 21 -11.22 7.39 -8.34
C ILE A 21 -9.98 7.73 -7.52
N ILE A 22 -8.98 6.85 -7.57
CA ILE A 22 -7.70 7.08 -6.91
C ILE A 22 -6.85 8.04 -7.74
N ASN A 23 -6.40 9.11 -7.11
CA ASN A 23 -5.41 10.03 -7.66
C ASN A 23 -3.98 9.50 -7.43
N ASN A 24 -3.64 9.18 -6.18
CA ASN A 24 -2.34 8.56 -5.86
C ASN A 24 -2.37 7.80 -4.53
N ILE A 25 -1.39 6.92 -4.36
CA ILE A 25 -1.20 6.05 -3.19
C ILE A 25 0.24 6.21 -2.70
N ASP A 26 0.40 6.39 -1.40
CA ASP A 26 1.70 6.36 -0.74
C ASP A 26 1.64 5.44 0.50
N ALA A 27 2.40 4.36 0.46
CA ALA A 27 2.44 3.35 1.53
C ALA A 27 3.84 3.25 2.14
N THR A 28 3.90 3.10 3.47
CA THR A 28 5.14 2.94 4.24
C THR A 28 5.09 1.65 5.03
N ILE A 29 6.09 0.79 4.83
CA ILE A 29 6.36 -0.38 5.66
C ILE A 29 7.39 0.03 6.74
N ILE A 30 7.08 -0.22 8.00
CA ILE A 30 7.97 0.09 9.13
C ILE A 30 8.40 -1.24 9.75
N ALA A 31 9.66 -1.61 9.50
CA ALA A 31 10.22 -2.87 9.93
C ALA A 31 11.74 -2.81 10.03
N GLU A 32 12.31 -3.40 11.06
CA GLU A 32 13.77 -3.54 11.19
C GLU A 32 14.33 -4.59 10.19
N ARG A 33 13.58 -5.67 9.96
CA ARG A 33 13.91 -6.77 9.05
C ARG A 33 12.62 -7.41 8.48
N PRO A 34 12.65 -8.04 7.29
CA PRO A 34 13.78 -8.13 6.34
C PRO A 34 13.96 -6.85 5.52
N LYS A 35 14.92 -6.83 4.58
CA LYS A 35 15.05 -5.74 3.61
C LYS A 35 13.92 -5.83 2.58
N PHE A 36 13.12 -4.78 2.47
CA PHE A 36 11.98 -4.73 1.56
C PHE A 36 12.31 -4.26 0.15
N ARG A 37 13.42 -3.54 -0.06
CA ARG A 37 13.80 -2.95 -1.36
C ARG A 37 13.67 -3.91 -2.57
N PRO A 38 14.08 -5.20 -2.48
CA PRO A 38 13.93 -6.14 -3.60
C PRO A 38 12.49 -6.41 -4.04
N TYR A 39 11.51 -6.16 -3.16
CA TYR A 39 10.09 -6.47 -3.39
C TYR A 39 9.24 -5.23 -3.68
N ILE A 40 9.78 -4.03 -3.47
CA ILE A 40 9.00 -2.78 -3.57
C ILE A 40 8.36 -2.61 -4.94
N ASP A 41 9.09 -2.89 -6.02
CA ASP A 41 8.57 -2.70 -7.37
C ASP A 41 7.47 -3.71 -7.72
N GLU A 42 7.56 -4.94 -7.22
CA GLU A 42 6.49 -5.94 -7.32
C GLU A 42 5.25 -5.53 -6.52
N MET A 43 5.43 -5.02 -5.30
CA MET A 43 4.32 -4.51 -4.48
C MET A 43 3.60 -3.35 -5.17
N ARG A 44 4.34 -2.41 -5.76
CA ARG A 44 3.78 -1.30 -6.53
C ARG A 44 2.97 -1.80 -7.72
N ALA A 45 3.51 -2.76 -8.48
CA ALA A 45 2.81 -3.34 -9.62
C ALA A 45 1.51 -4.05 -9.20
N VAL A 46 1.55 -4.83 -8.11
CA VAL A 46 0.37 -5.48 -7.54
C VAL A 46 -0.70 -4.49 -7.13
N ILE A 47 -0.32 -3.40 -6.46
CA ILE A 47 -1.25 -2.37 -5.99
C ILE A 47 -1.84 -1.60 -7.19
N ALA A 48 -1.00 -1.25 -8.17
CA ALA A 48 -1.43 -0.56 -9.38
C ALA A 48 -2.45 -1.38 -10.18
N ASP A 49 -2.18 -2.68 -10.37
CA ASP A 49 -3.08 -3.62 -11.05
C ASP A 49 -4.41 -3.78 -10.30
N LEU A 50 -4.37 -3.94 -8.98
CA LEU A 50 -5.57 -4.10 -8.14
C LEU A 50 -6.51 -2.90 -8.17
N PHE A 51 -5.96 -1.70 -8.33
CA PHE A 51 -6.72 -0.45 -8.29
C PHE A 51 -6.87 0.18 -9.67
N GLU A 52 -6.42 -0.49 -10.73
CA GLU A 52 -6.54 -0.01 -12.12
C GLU A 52 -5.90 1.38 -12.33
N VAL A 53 -4.79 1.66 -11.64
CA VAL A 53 -4.05 2.93 -11.73
C VAL A 53 -2.69 2.76 -12.39
N ALA A 54 -2.11 3.84 -12.87
CA ALA A 54 -0.74 3.82 -13.38
C ALA A 54 0.25 3.55 -12.24
N ILE A 55 1.32 2.79 -12.49
CA ILE A 55 2.35 2.49 -11.48
C ILE A 55 3.05 3.75 -10.94
N GLN A 56 3.05 4.85 -11.70
CA GLN A 56 3.55 6.15 -11.29
C GLN A 56 2.69 6.81 -10.21
N GLN A 57 1.43 6.42 -10.09
CA GLN A 57 0.51 6.88 -9.04
C GLN A 57 0.70 6.11 -7.72
N VAL A 58 1.56 5.08 -7.69
CA VAL A 58 1.77 4.21 -6.54
C VAL A 58 3.20 4.32 -6.03
N ASN A 59 3.34 4.77 -4.79
CA ASN A 59 4.60 4.74 -4.05
C ASN A 59 4.53 3.74 -2.88
N VAL A 60 5.58 2.93 -2.75
CA VAL A 60 5.78 2.07 -1.58
C VAL A 60 7.20 2.30 -1.08
N LYS A 61 7.33 2.68 0.18
CA LYS A 61 8.61 2.89 0.87
C LYS A 61 8.71 1.99 2.08
N ALA A 62 9.94 1.75 2.51
CA ALA A 62 10.22 1.02 3.73
C ALA A 62 11.22 1.81 4.57
N THR A 63 11.00 1.84 5.88
CA THR A 63 11.91 2.44 6.85
C THR A 63 12.05 1.53 8.05
N THR A 64 13.14 1.70 8.80
CA THR A 64 13.26 1.12 10.13
C THR A 64 12.67 2.08 11.16
N SER A 65 12.46 1.60 12.38
CA SER A 65 12.21 2.48 13.53
C SER A 65 13.47 2.72 14.36
N GLU A 66 14.65 2.55 13.75
CA GLU A 66 15.97 2.75 14.35
C GLU A 66 16.10 2.03 15.71
N LYS A 67 15.68 0.76 15.75
CA LYS A 67 15.62 -0.10 16.97
C LYS A 67 14.69 0.39 18.08
N LEU A 68 13.85 1.41 17.85
CA LEU A 68 12.85 1.89 18.79
C LEU A 68 11.51 1.16 18.63
N GLY A 69 10.80 0.98 19.74
CA GLY A 69 9.46 0.38 19.75
C GLY A 69 9.44 -1.10 19.34
N PHE A 70 8.22 -1.66 19.20
CA PHE A 70 8.03 -3.09 18.89
C PHE A 70 8.59 -3.46 17.50
N THR A 71 8.46 -2.59 16.51
CA THR A 71 9.02 -2.79 15.17
C THR A 71 10.54 -2.83 15.19
N GLY A 72 11.17 -2.01 16.04
CA GLY A 72 12.63 -1.95 16.19
C GLY A 72 13.18 -3.15 16.96
N ARG A 73 12.41 -3.68 17.91
CA ARG A 73 12.68 -4.95 18.60
C ARG A 73 12.35 -6.20 17.77
N GLN A 74 11.91 -6.04 16.51
CA GLN A 74 11.56 -7.15 15.61
C GLN A 74 10.39 -8.01 16.10
N GLU A 75 9.49 -7.45 16.91
CA GLU A 75 8.30 -8.14 17.43
C GLU A 75 7.14 -8.09 16.42
N GLY A 76 7.22 -7.22 15.41
CA GLY A 76 6.20 -7.07 14.39
C GLY A 76 6.60 -6.09 13.29
N ILE A 77 5.70 -5.95 12.32
CA ILE A 77 5.80 -5.01 11.20
C ILE A 77 4.59 -4.09 11.27
N ALA A 78 4.81 -2.79 11.11
CA ALA A 78 3.73 -1.83 10.93
C ALA A 78 3.63 -1.39 9.47
N ALA A 79 2.44 -0.98 9.05
CA ALA A 79 2.20 -0.41 7.73
C ALA A 79 1.31 0.82 7.85
N GLN A 80 1.60 1.84 7.05
CA GLN A 80 0.80 3.04 6.92
C GLN A 80 0.50 3.29 5.44
N ALA A 81 -0.68 3.80 5.12
CA ALA A 81 -1.06 4.15 3.75
C ALA A 81 -1.86 5.45 3.75
N ILE A 82 -1.53 6.32 2.80
CA ILE A 82 -2.27 7.54 2.50
C ILE A 82 -2.72 7.43 1.05
N VAL A 83 -4.02 7.63 0.82
CA VAL A 83 -4.64 7.54 -0.51
C VAL A 83 -5.39 8.83 -0.77
N SER A 84 -5.05 9.50 -1.87
CA SER A 84 -5.78 10.66 -2.36
C SER A 84 -6.83 10.19 -3.37
N LEU A 85 -8.06 10.65 -3.18
CA LEU A 85 -9.18 10.39 -4.08
C LEU A 85 -9.60 11.68 -4.77
N THR A 86 -10.13 11.56 -5.99
CA THR A 86 -10.80 12.65 -6.71
C THR A 86 -12.15 12.16 -7.20
N ALA A 87 -13.11 13.07 -7.32
CA ALA A 87 -14.41 12.72 -7.89
C ALA A 87 -14.23 12.29 -9.35
N GLN A 88 -14.96 11.26 -9.75
CA GLN A 88 -15.12 10.86 -11.12
C GLN A 88 -16.11 11.82 -11.78
N ALA A 89 -15.64 12.54 -12.79
CA ALA A 89 -16.47 13.45 -13.59
C ALA A 89 -17.44 12.67 -14.49
#